data_AF-A0A3B5YQS5-F1
#
_entry.id   AF-A0A3B5YQS5-F1
#
_cell.length_a   1.000
_cell.length_b   1.000
_cell.length_c   1.000
_cell.angle_alpha   90.00
_cell.angle_beta   90.00
_cell.angle_gamma   90.00
#
_symmetry.space_group_name_H-M   'P 1'
#
loop_
_entity.id
_entity.type
_entity.pdbx_description
1 polymer ?
#
loop_
_entity_poly.entity_id
_entity_poly.type
_entity_poly.pdbx_seq_one_letter_code
_entity_poly.pdbx_strand_id
1 'polypeptide(L)'
;MIENFISIWDQVVTPVMRTRIDFENFDIVYPSVPQQDNCHDCGVFSIMYLKYWTPRTPIGNMFGPADIDNIRIRLANELYFSTFNSVDKTFVTDFFGDVKT
;
A
#
# COMPACT_ATOMS: atom_id res chain seq x y z
N MET A 1 -0.62 -8.73 -24.00
CA MET A 1 0.48 -8.59 -23.02
C MET A 1 1.82 -8.80 -23.74
N ILE A 2 2.96 -8.32 -23.21
CA ILE A 2 4.26 -8.39 -23.92
C ILE A 2 4.76 -9.84 -23.98
N GLU A 3 5.02 -10.38 -25.18
CA GLU A 3 5.44 -11.79 -25.39
C GLU A 3 6.68 -12.19 -24.59
N ASN A 4 7.67 -11.30 -24.52
CA ASN A 4 8.89 -11.53 -23.74
C ASN A 4 8.61 -11.72 -22.25
N PHE A 5 7.62 -11.00 -21.71
CA PHE A 5 7.22 -11.15 -20.31
C PHE A 5 6.57 -12.51 -20.07
N ILE A 6 5.65 -12.92 -20.93
CA ILE A 6 4.97 -14.22 -20.85
C ILE A 6 5.99 -15.36 -20.91
N SER A 7 6.96 -15.27 -21.84
CA SER A 7 8.02 -16.27 -21.99
C SER A 7 8.86 -16.42 -20.72
N ILE A 8 9.29 -15.30 -20.12
CA ILE A 8 10.06 -15.33 -18.86
C ILE A 8 9.20 -15.86 -17.71
N TRP A 9 7.93 -15.47 -17.62
CA TRP A 9 7.01 -15.96 -16.59
C TRP A 9 6.81 -17.47 -16.68
N ASP A 10 6.63 -18.00 -17.89
CA ASP A 10 6.44 -19.42 -18.15
C ASP A 10 7.70 -20.24 -17.80
N GLN A 11 8.89 -19.67 -17.98
CA GLN A 11 10.15 -20.32 -17.60
C GLN A 11 10.41 -20.31 -16.09
N VAL A 12 10.07 -19.21 -15.40
CA VAL A 12 10.51 -18.98 -14.01
C VAL A 12 9.41 -19.25 -12.99
N VAL A 13 8.19 -18.76 -13.23
CA VAL A 13 7.11 -18.72 -12.24
C VAL A 13 6.15 -19.91 -12.39
N THR A 14 5.79 -20.26 -13.63
CA THR A 14 4.88 -21.39 -13.89
C THR A 14 5.36 -22.71 -13.26
N PRO A 15 6.67 -23.08 -13.25
CA PRO A 15 7.14 -24.28 -12.56
C PRO A 15 6.94 -24.25 -11.04
N VAL A 16 7.02 -23.05 -10.43
CA VAL A 16 6.80 -22.86 -8.99
C VAL A 16 5.31 -22.94 -8.65
N MET A 17 4.47 -22.29 -9.45
CA MET A 17 3.02 -22.26 -9.23
C MET A 17 2.32 -23.55 -9.65
N ARG A 18 2.96 -24.40 -10.46
CA ARG A 18 2.42 -25.66 -11.03
C ARG A 18 1.14 -25.46 -11.85
N THR A 19 0.87 -24.22 -12.28
CA THR A 19 -0.26 -23.85 -13.10
C THR A 19 0.14 -22.62 -13.89
N ARG A 20 -0.10 -22.67 -15.20
CA ARG A 20 0.17 -21.53 -16.09
C ARG A 20 -0.93 -20.49 -15.88
N ILE A 21 -0.53 -19.24 -15.73
CA ILE A 21 -1.47 -18.12 -15.68
C ILE A 21 -2.08 -17.92 -17.06
N ASP A 22 -3.38 -17.69 -17.10
CA ASP A 22 -4.07 -17.24 -18.29
C ASP A 22 -3.82 -15.73 -18.47
N PHE A 23 -3.07 -15.37 -19.51
CA PHE A 23 -2.77 -13.98 -19.84
C PHE A 23 -3.73 -13.39 -20.87
N GLU A 24 -4.71 -14.17 -21.33
CA GLU A 24 -5.73 -13.76 -22.29
C GLU A 24 -7.05 -13.44 -21.57
N ASN A 25 -7.34 -14.14 -20.46
CA ASN A 25 -8.56 -13.96 -19.68
C ASN A 25 -8.24 -13.37 -18.30
N PHE A 26 -8.56 -12.09 -18.12
CA PHE A 26 -8.51 -11.42 -16.82
C PHE A 26 -9.92 -11.23 -16.27
N ASP A 27 -10.11 -11.63 -15.02
CA ASP A 27 -11.35 -11.40 -14.30
C ASP A 27 -11.32 -10.08 -13.52
N ILE A 28 -12.45 -9.40 -13.47
CA ILE A 28 -12.68 -8.27 -12.59
C ILE A 28 -13.27 -8.81 -11.29
N VAL A 29 -12.58 -8.56 -10.17
CA VAL A 29 -13.05 -8.93 -8.83
C VAL A 29 -13.44 -7.69 -8.03
N TYR A 30 -14.49 -7.81 -7.23
CA TYR A 30 -14.96 -6.79 -6.30
C TYR A 30 -14.84 -7.32 -4.86
N PRO A 31 -13.64 -7.25 -4.27
CA PRO A 31 -13.46 -7.75 -2.91
C PRO A 31 -14.23 -6.89 -1.91
N SER A 32 -14.63 -7.51 -0.80
CA SER A 32 -15.18 -6.77 0.33
C SER A 32 -14.07 -5.92 0.96
N VAL A 33 -14.23 -4.61 0.88
CA VAL A 33 -13.29 -3.60 1.40
C VAL A 33 -14.03 -2.61 2.30
N PRO A 34 -13.32 -1.94 3.23
CA PRO A 34 -13.93 -0.90 4.06
C PRO A 34 -14.55 0.19 3.20
N GLN A 35 -15.82 0.52 3.43
CA GLN A 35 -16.50 1.56 2.67
C GLN A 35 -16.15 2.95 3.22
N GLN A 36 -15.86 3.89 2.32
CA GLN A 36 -15.75 5.31 2.64
C GLN A 36 -17.14 5.97 2.61
N ASP A 37 -17.43 6.80 3.61
CA ASP A 37 -18.69 7.52 3.79
C ASP A 37 -18.61 9.03 3.50
N ASN A 38 -17.40 9.59 3.45
CA ASN A 38 -17.15 11.01 3.18
C ASN A 38 -16.55 11.25 1.78
N CYS A 39 -16.27 12.50 1.42
CA CYS A 39 -15.74 12.90 0.10
C CYS A 39 -14.24 13.20 0.05
N HIS A 40 -13.49 13.08 1.15
CA HIS A 40 -12.12 13.61 1.25
C HIS A 40 -11.07 12.58 1.72
N ASP A 41 -11.48 11.37 2.07
CA ASP A 41 -10.58 10.29 2.50
C ASP A 41 -10.19 9.32 1.39
N CYS A 42 -10.67 9.51 0.15
CA CYS A 42 -10.48 8.55 -0.94
C CYS A 42 -9.02 8.23 -1.25
N GLY A 43 -8.12 9.21 -1.08
CA GLY A 43 -6.68 8.99 -1.20
C GLY A 43 -6.13 8.05 -0.12
N VAL A 44 -6.60 8.18 1.12
CA VAL A 44 -6.19 7.31 2.24
C VAL A 44 -6.71 5.89 2.01
N PHE A 45 -8.00 5.74 1.69
CA PHE A 45 -8.58 4.43 1.40
C PHE A 45 -7.85 3.73 0.23
N SER A 46 -7.55 4.46 -0.85
CA SER A 46 -6.81 3.92 -2.01
C SER A 46 -5.42 3.41 -1.63
N ILE A 47 -4.65 4.18 -0.86
CA ILE A 47 -3.32 3.76 -0.38
C ILE A 47 -3.43 2.53 0.52
N MET A 48 -4.42 2.48 1.41
CA MET A 48 -4.60 1.36 2.33
C MET A 48 -5.06 0.09 1.62
N TYR A 49 -5.91 0.20 0.58
CA TYR A 49 -6.25 -0.94 -0.27
C TYR A 49 -5.01 -1.52 -0.94
N LEU A 50 -4.14 -0.68 -1.52
CA LEU A 50 -2.89 -1.12 -2.13
C LEU A 50 -1.94 -1.74 -1.10
N LYS A 51 -1.83 -1.14 0.09
CA LYS A 51 -0.97 -1.61 1.17
C LYS A 51 -1.35 -3.00 1.68
N TYR A 52 -2.65 -3.31 1.72
CA TYR A 52 -3.15 -4.59 2.22
C TYR A 52 -3.49 -5.60 1.12
N TRP A 53 -3.38 -5.21 -0.16
CA TRP A 53 -3.73 -6.06 -1.27
C TRP A 53 -2.89 -7.34 -1.30
N THR A 54 -3.53 -8.46 -0.98
CA THR A 54 -3.05 -9.80 -1.32
C THR A 54 -4.25 -10.65 -1.71
N PRO A 55 -4.06 -11.74 -2.50
CA PRO A 55 -5.16 -12.60 -2.93
C PRO A 55 -6.01 -13.21 -1.81
N ARG A 56 -5.56 -13.18 -0.55
CA ARG A 56 -6.23 -13.82 0.60
C ARG A 56 -6.42 -12.88 1.79
N THR A 57 -6.06 -11.60 1.68
CA THR A 57 -6.26 -10.66 2.78
C THR A 57 -7.75 -10.27 2.86
N PRO A 58 -8.42 -10.44 4.01
CA PRO A 58 -9.76 -9.88 4.21
C PRO A 58 -9.64 -8.38 4.48
N ILE A 59 -9.43 -7.59 3.42
CA ILE A 59 -9.17 -6.13 3.51
C ILE A 59 -10.25 -5.41 4.32
N GLY A 60 -11.51 -5.87 4.23
CA GLY A 60 -12.65 -5.39 5.03
C GLY A 60 -12.41 -5.31 6.55
N ASN A 61 -11.46 -6.08 7.09
CA ASN A 61 -11.16 -6.13 8.52
C ASN A 61 -9.82 -5.45 8.89
N MET A 62 -9.13 -4.84 7.93
CA MET A 62 -7.78 -4.31 8.14
C MET A 62 -7.75 -2.85 8.61
N PHE A 63 -8.79 -2.07 8.27
CA PHE A 63 -8.98 -0.69 8.72
C PHE A 63 -10.44 -0.28 8.52
N GLY A 64 -10.85 0.85 9.09
CA GLY A 64 -12.14 1.48 8.80
C GLY A 64 -12.10 3.01 8.91
N PRO A 65 -13.25 3.69 8.72
CA PRO A 65 -13.35 5.14 8.82
C PRO A 65 -12.81 5.71 10.15
N ALA A 66 -13.01 4.99 11.25
CA ALA A 66 -12.54 5.41 12.58
C ALA A 66 -11.00 5.44 12.71
N ASP A 67 -10.27 4.74 11.83
CA ASP A 67 -8.81 4.68 11.87
C ASP A 67 -8.14 5.77 11.03
N ILE A 68 -8.91 6.51 10.21
CA ILE A 68 -8.36 7.36 9.15
C ILE A 68 -7.47 8.47 9.69
N ASP A 69 -7.84 9.13 10.79
CA ASP A 69 -7.03 10.19 11.40
C ASP A 69 -5.65 9.66 11.83
N ASN A 70 -5.63 8.49 12.48
CA ASN A 70 -4.39 7.84 12.88
C ASN A 70 -3.55 7.38 11.68
N ILE A 71 -4.21 6.88 10.63
CA ILE A 71 -3.55 6.49 9.39
C ILE A 71 -2.89 7.71 8.72
N ARG A 72 -3.57 8.87 8.68
CA ARG A 72 -3.02 10.11 8.12
C ARG A 72 -1.74 10.53 8.86
N ILE A 73 -1.76 10.53 10.19
CA ILE A 73 -0.59 10.84 11.02
C ILE A 73 0.55 9.87 10.73
N ARG A 74 0.23 8.56 10.69
CA ARG A 74 1.22 7.52 10.41
C ARG A 74 1.84 7.67 9.02
N LEU A 75 1.04 7.87 7.98
CA LEU A 75 1.52 8.07 6.61
C LEU A 75 2.40 9.31 6.51
N ALA A 76 1.99 10.43 7.13
CA ALA A 76 2.79 11.65 7.15
C ALA A 76 4.16 11.43 7.82
N ASN A 77 4.19 10.74 8.97
CA ASN A 77 5.44 10.41 9.66
C ASN A 77 6.31 9.45 8.85
N GLU A 78 5.74 8.38 8.30
CA GLU A 78 6.45 7.41 7.45
C GLU A 78 7.07 8.10 6.22
N LEU A 79 6.35 9.02 5.58
CA LEU A 79 6.86 9.81 4.45
C LEU A 79 7.93 10.81 4.88
N TYR A 80 7.70 11.53 5.98
CA TYR A 80 8.63 12.54 6.47
C TYR A 80 9.99 11.91 6.84
N PHE A 81 9.97 10.81 7.58
CA PHE A 81 11.18 10.12 8.05
C PHE A 81 11.73 9.05 7.09
N SER A 82 11.13 8.90 5.91
CA SER A 82 11.62 7.99 4.88
C SER A 82 13.06 8.31 4.49
N THR A 83 13.86 7.28 4.23
CA THR A 83 15.22 7.43 3.69
C THR A 83 15.23 8.01 2.28
N PHE A 84 14.10 7.93 1.57
CA PHE A 84 13.91 8.53 0.24
C PHE A 84 13.50 10.01 0.31
N ASN A 85 13.13 10.51 1.48
CA ASN A 85 12.80 11.91 1.65
C ASN A 85 14.07 12.71 1.95
N SER A 86 14.45 13.59 1.03
CA SER A 86 15.64 14.44 1.12
C SER A 86 15.44 15.74 1.86
N VAL A 87 14.24 15.99 2.42
CA VAL A 87 13.98 17.17 3.24
C VAL A 87 14.90 17.19 4.46
N ASP A 88 15.33 18.38 4.85
CA ASP A 88 15.99 18.61 6.12
C ASP A 88 15.02 18.31 7.27
N LYS A 89 15.48 17.46 8.19
CA LYS A 89 14.70 16.95 9.33
C LYS A 89 15.15 17.54 10.67
N THR A 90 16.22 18.34 10.67
CA THR A 90 16.85 18.90 11.88
C THR A 90 15.85 19.65 12.75
N PHE A 91 14.97 20.45 12.16
CA PHE A 91 13.93 21.18 12.90
C PHE A 91 13.06 20.26 13.78
N VAL A 92 12.75 19.05 13.32
CA VAL A 92 11.91 18.09 14.06
C VAL A 92 12.74 17.21 14.99
N THR A 93 13.93 16.77 14.55
CA THR A 93 14.78 15.87 15.34
C THR A 93 15.47 16.58 16.50
N ASP A 94 15.77 17.86 16.34
CA ASP A 94 16.59 18.63 17.27
C ASP A 94 15.73 19.53 18.17
N PHE A 95 14.40 19.54 17.97
CA PHE A 95 13.43 20.37 18.70
C PHE A 95 13.55 20.26 20.23
N PHE A 96 13.91 19.09 20.75
CA PHE A 96 14.12 18.86 22.19
C PHE A 96 15.59 18.96 22.63
N GLY A 97 16.54 19.13 21.70
CA GLY A 97 17.96 19.30 22.00
C GLY A 97 18.29 20.64 22.67
N ASP A 98 17.40 21.63 22.52
CA ASP A 98 17.52 22.96 23.12
C ASP A 98 16.98 23.02 24.56
N VAL A 99 16.30 21.98 25.04
CA VAL A 99 15.89 21.86 26.46
C VAL A 99 17.00 21.13 27.23
N LYS A 100 18.18 21.77 27.33
CA LYS A 100 19.19 21.34 28.30
C LYS A 100 18.80 21.87 29.68
N THR A 101 18.30 20.97 30.54
CA THR A 101 18.27 21.15 32.00
C THR A 101 19.66 21.28 32.59
#